data_AF-A0A2M7VFW9-F1
#
_entry.id   AF-A0A2M7VFW9-F1
#
_cell.length_a   1.000
_cell.length_b   1.000
_cell.length_c   1.000
_cell.angle_alpha   90.00
_cell.angle_beta   90.00
_cell.angle_gamma   90.00
#
_symmetry.space_group_name_H-M   'P 1'
#
loop_
_entity.id
_entity.type
_entity.pdbx_description
1 polymer ?
#
loop_
_entity_poly.entity_id
_entity_poly.type
_entity_poly.pdbx_seq_one_letter_code
_entity_poly.pdbx_strand_id
1 'polypeptide(L)'
;MELNPRTKKIIIILIFIILVIILAYLMYLLFFQVTPEAVVINEQVQINGLPTIGNDENGQLIGNENTTNSESLTNQEKTDKQKQPEAIVETIDATSGQKVFGLTRNNTGQLQYYDQNNGQFYKYFSGQKVLMSDKIFHNVEQIAWSHNGQRAVLEYPDGANIVYDFIRQKQITLPPEMTGFSFDSTGEKIAAKVITDFPDNNWIVTANYDGSGIFFVEHLGD
;
A
#
# COMPACT_ATOMS: atom_id res chain seq x y z
N MET A 1 -32.12 62.04 -6.61
CA MET A 1 -31.40 62.09 -7.90
C MET A 1 -31.72 60.80 -8.62
N GLU A 2 -32.70 60.82 -9.53
CA GLU A 2 -33.06 59.61 -10.28
C GLU A 2 -31.98 59.34 -11.34
N LEU A 3 -31.30 58.20 -11.22
CA LEU A 3 -30.29 57.78 -12.18
C LEU A 3 -30.96 57.42 -13.50
N ASN A 4 -30.41 57.93 -14.61
CA ASN A 4 -30.88 57.64 -15.96
C ASN A 4 -30.97 56.10 -16.18
N PRO A 5 -32.06 55.58 -16.75
CA PRO A 5 -32.25 54.14 -16.96
C PRO A 5 -31.11 53.45 -17.73
N ARG A 6 -30.41 54.17 -18.60
CA ARG A 6 -29.21 53.65 -19.28
C ARG A 6 -28.02 53.49 -18.34
N THR A 7 -27.80 54.46 -17.45
CA THR A 7 -26.76 54.43 -16.43
C THR A 7 -27.02 53.33 -15.40
N LYS A 8 -28.28 53.09 -15.03
CA LYS A 8 -28.65 51.99 -14.11
C LYS A 8 -28.27 50.61 -14.68
N LYS A 9 -28.46 50.38 -15.98
CA LYS A 9 -28.04 49.13 -16.65
C LYS A 9 -26.51 48.97 -16.66
N ILE A 10 -25.78 50.05 -16.94
CA ILE A 10 -24.31 50.03 -16.95
C ILE A 10 -23.76 49.73 -15.54
N ILE A 11 -24.34 50.33 -14.49
CA ILE A 11 -23.94 50.08 -13.10
C ILE A 11 -24.16 48.62 -12.70
N ILE A 12 -25.28 48.01 -13.10
CA ILE A 12 -25.56 46.59 -12.80
C ILE A 12 -24.54 45.67 -13.47
N ILE A 13 -24.19 45.94 -14.73
CA ILE A 13 -23.16 45.18 -15.45
C ILE A 13 -21.80 45.32 -14.75
N LEU A 14 -21.46 46.54 -14.31
CA LEU A 14 -20.20 46.82 -13.65
C LEU A 14 -20.09 46.13 -12.28
N ILE A 15 -21.18 46.10 -11.50
CA ILE A 15 -21.26 45.35 -10.24
C ILE A 15 -21.12 43.85 -10.49
N PHE A 16 -21.77 43.31 -11.52
CA PHE A 16 -21.68 41.89 -11.86
C PHE A 16 -20.26 41.48 -12.25
N ILE A 17 -19.55 42.30 -13.04
CA ILE A 17 -18.15 42.04 -13.39
C ILE A 17 -17.26 42.03 -12.15
N ILE A 18 -17.43 42.99 -11.24
CA ILE A 18 -16.68 43.04 -9.97
C ILE A 18 -16.95 41.78 -9.13
N LEU A 19 -18.20 41.33 -9.05
CA LEU A 19 -18.57 40.12 -8.33
C LEU A 19 -17.86 38.86 -8.89
N VAL A 20 -17.80 38.72 -10.23
CA VAL A 20 -17.11 37.61 -10.88
C VAL A 20 -15.61 37.63 -10.59
N ILE A 21 -14.98 38.81 -10.61
CA ILE A 21 -13.55 38.96 -10.29
C ILE A 21 -13.27 38.57 -8.83
N ILE A 22 -14.13 38.98 -7.89
CA ILE A 22 -14.00 38.60 -6.48
C ILE A 22 -14.13 37.09 -6.29
N LEU A 23 -15.10 36.45 -6.95
CA LEU A 23 -15.29 34.99 -6.90
C LEU A 23 -14.08 34.24 -7.47
N ALA A 24 -13.55 34.69 -8.61
CA ALA A 24 -12.35 34.12 -9.20
C ALA A 24 -11.13 34.28 -8.27
N TYR A 25 -10.99 35.45 -7.63
CA TYR A 25 -9.91 35.70 -6.68
C TYR A 25 -10.02 34.85 -5.41
N LEU A 26 -11.23 34.65 -4.87
CA LEU A 26 -11.46 33.76 -3.72
C LEU A 26 -11.12 32.31 -4.06
N MET A 27 -11.47 31.85 -5.26
CA MET A 27 -11.07 30.53 -5.73
C MET A 27 -9.54 30.43 -5.87
N TYR A 28 -8.89 31.44 -6.44
CA TYR A 28 -7.43 31.49 -6.51
C TYR A 28 -6.77 31.37 -5.13
N LEU A 29 -7.27 32.08 -4.11
CA LEU A 29 -6.73 31.97 -2.76
C LEU A 29 -6.95 30.60 -2.12
N LEU A 30 -8.12 29.98 -2.32
CA LEU A 30 -8.42 28.66 -1.75
C LEU A 30 -7.57 27.54 -2.35
N PHE A 31 -7.29 27.59 -3.65
CA PHE A 31 -6.59 26.50 -4.34
C PHE A 31 -5.07 26.66 -4.39
N PHE A 32 -4.54 27.89 -4.30
CA PHE A 32 -3.10 28.14 -4.46
C PHE A 32 -2.36 28.50 -3.16
N GLN A 33 -3.03 28.44 -1.99
CA GLN A 33 -2.38 28.59 -0.67
C GLN A 33 -1.92 27.27 -0.02
N VAL A 34 -1.75 26.19 -0.78
CA VAL A 34 -0.98 25.03 -0.29
C VAL A 34 0.49 25.45 -0.23
N THR A 35 0.92 25.87 0.97
CA THR A 35 2.33 26.06 1.29
C THR A 35 2.95 24.66 1.35
N PRO A 36 3.93 24.30 0.51
CA PRO A 36 4.69 23.09 0.72
C PRO A 36 5.40 23.23 2.07
N GLU A 37 5.02 22.42 3.05
CA GLU A 37 5.85 22.26 4.25
C GLU A 37 7.24 21.83 3.79
N ALA A 38 8.24 22.61 4.15
CA ALA A 38 9.63 22.27 3.90
C ALA A 38 9.94 20.98 4.68
N VAL A 39 10.15 19.89 3.97
CA VAL A 39 10.72 18.66 4.53
C VAL A 39 12.16 19.01 4.95
N VAL A 40 12.39 19.07 6.26
CA VAL A 40 13.75 19.14 6.82
C VAL A 40 14.40 17.78 6.60
N ILE A 41 15.23 17.66 5.58
CA ILE A 41 16.06 16.48 5.36
C ILE A 41 17.26 16.59 6.31
N ASN A 42 17.18 15.95 7.48
CA ASN A 42 18.35 15.65 8.28
C ASN A 42 19.05 14.44 7.66
N GLU A 43 19.94 14.68 6.71
CA GLU A 43 20.91 13.69 6.25
C GLU A 43 22.02 13.56 7.30
N GLN A 44 21.92 12.53 8.14
CA GLN A 44 23.07 11.76 8.61
C GLN A 44 22.61 10.31 8.87
N VAL A 45 22.75 9.45 7.86
CA VAL A 45 22.71 8.00 8.07
C VAL A 45 24.13 7.53 8.29
N GLN A 46 24.44 7.22 9.55
CA GLN A 46 25.63 6.47 9.92
C GLN A 46 25.38 5.00 9.56
N ILE A 47 26.10 4.52 8.56
CA ILE A 47 26.12 3.13 8.10
C ILE A 47 26.76 2.22 9.16
N ASN A 48 25.94 1.47 9.89
CA ASN A 48 26.37 0.26 10.59
C ASN A 48 25.86 -0.95 9.80
N GLY A 49 26.83 -1.77 9.37
CA GLY A 49 26.67 -2.86 8.40
C GLY A 49 25.72 -3.99 8.80
N LEU A 50 25.59 -4.93 7.85
CA LEU A 50 24.84 -6.17 7.98
C LEU A 50 25.20 -6.91 9.29
N PRO A 51 24.25 -7.61 9.93
CA PRO A 51 24.56 -8.41 11.12
C PRO A 51 25.52 -9.55 10.78
N THR A 52 26.71 -9.53 11.38
CA THR A 52 27.61 -10.68 11.46
C THR A 52 27.04 -11.74 12.41
N ILE A 53 26.91 -12.97 11.91
CA ILE A 53 26.63 -14.18 12.69
C ILE A 53 27.77 -14.36 13.70
N GLY A 54 27.42 -14.43 14.99
CA GLY A 54 28.36 -14.66 16.09
C GLY A 54 28.94 -16.06 16.03
N ASN A 55 30.26 -16.14 16.02
CA ASN A 55 31.01 -17.36 16.29
C ASN A 55 30.94 -17.61 17.80
N ASP A 56 30.09 -18.55 18.24
CA ASP A 56 30.24 -19.16 19.56
C ASP A 56 31.02 -20.46 19.41
N GLU A 57 32.28 -20.36 19.80
CA GLU A 57 33.19 -21.45 20.10
C GLU A 57 32.63 -22.25 21.28
N ASN A 58 32.29 -23.53 21.07
CA ASN A 58 32.48 -24.65 22.01
C ASN A 58 31.76 -25.91 21.48
N GLY A 59 32.52 -26.88 20.96
CA GLY A 59 31.98 -28.24 20.75
C GLY A 59 32.68 -29.11 19.71
N GLN A 60 33.96 -29.41 19.92
CA GLN A 60 34.73 -30.58 19.48
C GLN A 60 34.33 -31.36 18.21
N LEU A 61 35.30 -31.44 17.31
CA LEU A 61 35.42 -32.40 16.22
C LEU A 61 35.70 -33.81 16.77
N ILE A 62 34.93 -34.82 16.35
CA ILE A 62 35.42 -36.21 16.22
C ILE A 62 34.85 -36.78 14.91
N GLY A 63 35.75 -37.19 14.01
CA GLY A 63 35.43 -37.94 12.80
C GLY A 63 35.39 -39.45 13.04
N ASN A 64 34.61 -40.18 12.24
CA ASN A 64 35.05 -41.27 11.37
C ASN A 64 33.85 -42.08 10.83
N GLU A 65 33.91 -42.29 9.51
CA GLU A 65 33.58 -43.46 8.68
C GLU A 65 32.40 -44.43 8.98
N ASN A 66 31.68 -44.69 7.87
CA ASN A 66 31.18 -46.00 7.39
C ASN A 66 29.78 -46.56 7.77
N THR A 67 28.98 -46.78 6.71
CA THR A 67 28.19 -48.01 6.41
C THR A 67 26.67 -48.07 6.73
N THR A 68 25.89 -48.15 5.64
CA THR A 68 24.69 -49.00 5.35
C THR A 68 23.30 -48.77 6.00
N ASN A 69 22.32 -48.62 5.09
CA ASN A 69 20.89 -49.00 5.05
C ASN A 69 20.12 -49.29 6.36
N SER A 70 18.99 -48.63 6.58
CA SER A 70 17.63 -49.17 6.33
C SER A 70 16.49 -48.29 6.91
N GLU A 71 15.35 -48.46 6.26
CA GLU A 71 13.99 -47.90 6.38
C GLU A 71 13.38 -47.53 7.76
N SER A 72 12.55 -46.46 7.68
CA SER A 72 11.16 -46.30 8.20
C SER A 72 10.83 -45.69 9.59
N LEU A 73 9.97 -44.64 9.47
CA LEU A 73 8.80 -44.25 10.28
C LEU A 73 8.91 -43.25 11.46
N THR A 74 8.31 -42.06 11.21
CA THR A 74 7.33 -41.33 12.06
C THR A 74 7.80 -40.23 13.04
N ASN A 75 7.43 -39.00 12.64
CA ASN A 75 6.97 -37.80 13.38
C ASN A 75 7.68 -37.32 14.66
N GLN A 76 8.24 -36.10 14.65
CA GLN A 76 7.60 -34.89 15.19
C GLN A 76 8.46 -33.62 15.00
N GLU A 77 7.86 -32.63 14.33
CA GLU A 77 7.75 -31.22 14.73
C GLU A 77 9.02 -30.39 15.05
N LYS A 78 9.37 -29.51 14.10
CA LYS A 78 9.71 -28.10 14.39
C LYS A 78 9.47 -27.28 13.12
N THR A 79 8.33 -26.58 13.07
CA THR A 79 8.04 -25.65 11.98
C THR A 79 8.73 -24.33 12.31
N ASP A 80 9.84 -24.06 11.62
CA ASP A 80 10.44 -22.73 11.55
C ASP A 80 9.43 -21.74 10.96
N LYS A 81 9.19 -20.65 11.69
CA LYS A 81 8.43 -19.50 11.21
C LYS A 81 9.27 -18.75 10.18
N GLN A 82 9.27 -19.22 8.95
CA GLN A 82 9.66 -18.40 7.82
C GLN A 82 8.46 -17.51 7.45
N LYS A 83 8.61 -16.20 7.67
CA LYS A 83 7.68 -15.16 7.19
C LYS A 83 7.74 -15.16 5.66
N GLN A 84 6.96 -16.05 5.05
CA GLN A 84 6.79 -16.15 3.62
C GLN A 84 5.97 -14.94 3.14
N PRO A 85 6.27 -14.34 1.97
CA PRO A 85 5.44 -13.29 1.37
C PRO A 85 3.98 -13.75 1.34
N GLU A 86 3.07 -12.85 1.68
CA GLU A 86 1.62 -13.09 1.71
C GLU A 86 1.17 -13.70 0.38
N ALA A 87 1.08 -15.03 0.36
CA ALA A 87 0.58 -15.77 -0.77
C ALA A 87 -0.92 -15.49 -0.92
N ILE A 88 -1.37 -15.42 -2.16
CA ILE A 88 -2.78 -15.32 -2.54
C ILE A 88 -3.50 -16.54 -1.97
N VAL A 89 -4.20 -16.40 -0.83
CA VAL A 89 -5.04 -17.48 -0.31
C VAL A 89 -6.47 -17.19 -0.74
N GLU A 90 -6.88 -17.83 -1.84
CA GLU A 90 -8.31 -17.98 -2.14
C GLU A 90 -8.92 -18.85 -1.03
N THR A 91 -9.74 -18.23 -0.19
CA THR A 91 -10.38 -18.91 0.95
C THR A 91 -11.89 -18.80 0.80
N ILE A 92 -12.64 -19.68 1.45
CA ILE A 92 -14.09 -19.54 1.58
C ILE A 92 -14.43 -18.84 2.90
N ASP A 93 -15.30 -17.84 2.88
CA ASP A 93 -15.92 -17.32 4.09
C ASP A 93 -16.84 -18.40 4.65
N ALA A 94 -16.49 -19.00 5.78
CA ALA A 94 -17.26 -20.09 6.38
C ALA A 94 -18.68 -19.67 6.81
N THR A 95 -18.94 -18.37 6.95
CA THR A 95 -20.25 -17.84 7.33
C THR A 95 -21.18 -17.67 6.12
N SER A 96 -20.63 -17.33 4.95
CA SER A 96 -21.41 -17.10 3.72
C SER A 96 -21.22 -18.18 2.64
N GLY A 97 -20.22 -19.04 2.77
CA GLY A 97 -19.77 -20.00 1.75
C GLY A 97 -19.12 -19.35 0.53
N GLN A 98 -18.82 -18.05 0.57
CA GLN A 98 -18.35 -17.29 -0.60
C GLN A 98 -16.83 -17.28 -0.71
N LYS A 99 -16.32 -17.33 -1.94
CA LYS A 99 -14.89 -17.15 -2.23
C LYS A 99 -14.47 -15.73 -1.83
N VAL A 100 -13.47 -15.63 -0.96
CA VAL A 100 -12.85 -14.40 -0.51
C VAL A 100 -11.40 -14.35 -0.95
N PHE A 101 -10.92 -13.13 -1.16
CA PHE A 101 -9.61 -12.85 -1.72
C PHE A 101 -8.80 -11.97 -0.77
N GLY A 102 -7.48 -12.17 -0.72
CA GLY A 102 -6.59 -11.40 0.15
C GLY A 102 -6.94 -11.52 1.65
N LEU A 103 -7.37 -12.70 2.11
CA LEU A 103 -7.64 -12.92 3.54
C LEU A 103 -6.35 -12.76 4.34
N THR A 104 -6.32 -11.80 5.25
CA THR A 104 -5.20 -11.60 6.17
C THR A 104 -5.69 -11.29 7.58
N ARG A 105 -4.76 -11.29 8.53
CA ARG A 105 -4.97 -10.90 9.91
C ARG A 105 -4.13 -9.65 10.21
N ASN A 106 -4.79 -8.58 10.64
CA ASN A 106 -4.06 -7.38 11.06
C ASN A 106 -3.37 -7.57 12.43
N ASN A 107 -2.55 -6.59 12.82
CA ASN A 107 -1.83 -6.60 14.11
C ASN A 107 -2.74 -6.71 15.36
N THR A 108 -4.02 -6.34 15.27
CA THR A 108 -5.00 -6.50 16.37
C THR A 108 -5.64 -7.89 16.42
N GLY A 109 -5.29 -8.77 15.47
CA GLY A 109 -5.86 -10.11 15.36
C GLY A 109 -7.17 -10.18 14.58
N GLN A 110 -7.65 -9.06 14.03
CA GLN A 110 -8.87 -9.01 13.23
C GLN A 110 -8.60 -9.55 11.83
N LEU A 111 -9.50 -10.41 11.34
CA LEU A 111 -9.46 -10.88 9.97
C LEU A 111 -10.05 -9.82 9.04
N GLN A 112 -9.45 -9.67 7.86
CA GLN A 112 -9.93 -8.78 6.82
C GLN A 112 -9.74 -9.44 5.45
N TYR A 113 -10.64 -9.13 4.52
CA TYR A 113 -10.64 -9.73 3.20
C TYR A 113 -11.38 -8.85 2.20
N TYR A 114 -11.20 -9.17 0.93
CA TYR A 114 -11.92 -8.62 -0.20
C TYR A 114 -12.92 -9.64 -0.76
N ASP A 115 -14.15 -9.20 -1.00
CA ASP A 115 -15.21 -10.01 -1.60
C ASP A 115 -15.33 -9.64 -3.08
N GLN A 116 -14.90 -10.54 -3.95
CA GLN A 116 -14.86 -10.31 -5.40
C GLN A 116 -16.25 -10.15 -6.02
N ASN A 117 -17.31 -10.68 -5.39
CA ASN A 117 -18.66 -10.65 -5.98
C ASN A 117 -19.30 -9.27 -5.92
N ASN A 118 -19.09 -8.55 -4.81
CA ASN A 118 -19.61 -7.20 -4.61
C ASN A 118 -18.52 -6.12 -4.73
N GLY A 119 -17.24 -6.50 -4.82
CA GLY A 119 -16.13 -5.57 -4.94
C GLY A 119 -15.86 -4.79 -3.65
N GLN A 120 -16.17 -5.35 -2.48
CA GLN A 120 -16.08 -4.64 -1.21
C GLN A 120 -15.12 -5.29 -0.22
N PHE A 121 -14.60 -4.48 0.69
CA PHE A 121 -13.68 -4.90 1.74
C PHE A 121 -14.40 -5.02 3.07
N TYR A 122 -14.11 -6.11 3.77
CA TYR A 122 -14.74 -6.44 5.03
C TYR A 122 -13.70 -6.81 6.08
N LYS A 123 -14.05 -6.52 7.33
CA LYS A 123 -13.33 -7.01 8.51
C LYS A 123 -14.26 -7.75 9.44
N TYR A 124 -13.74 -8.72 10.17
CA TYR A 124 -14.44 -9.39 11.24
C TYR A 124 -14.16 -8.68 12.57
N PHE A 125 -15.20 -8.11 13.17
CA PHE A 125 -15.15 -7.48 14.48
C PHE A 125 -16.14 -8.18 15.41
N SER A 126 -15.65 -8.76 16.50
CA SER A 126 -16.49 -9.50 17.48
C SER A 126 -17.41 -10.55 16.84
N GLY A 127 -16.89 -11.29 15.85
CA GLY A 127 -17.64 -12.32 15.12
C GLY A 127 -18.63 -11.79 14.08
N GLN A 128 -18.70 -10.48 13.85
CA GLN A 128 -19.56 -9.86 12.84
C GLN A 128 -18.75 -9.32 11.67
N LYS A 129 -19.28 -9.50 10.46
CA LYS A 129 -18.77 -8.91 9.22
C LYS A 129 -19.12 -7.42 9.19
N VAL A 130 -18.09 -6.57 9.13
CA VAL A 130 -18.22 -5.10 9.09
C VAL A 130 -17.61 -4.58 7.80
N LEU A 131 -18.35 -3.74 7.09
CA LEU A 131 -17.87 -3.07 5.88
C LEU A 131 -16.77 -2.07 6.24
N MET A 132 -15.67 -2.08 5.48
CA MET A 132 -14.55 -1.15 5.70
C MET A 132 -14.71 0.18 4.94
N SER A 133 -15.47 0.17 3.84
CA SER A 133 -15.68 1.32 2.97
C SER A 133 -16.92 1.10 2.09
N ASP A 134 -17.67 2.17 1.82
CA ASP A 134 -18.81 2.13 0.88
C ASP A 134 -18.36 2.10 -0.59
N LYS A 135 -17.07 2.38 -0.84
CA LYS A 135 -16.46 2.32 -2.16
C LYS A 135 -16.41 0.89 -2.68
N ILE A 136 -16.77 0.73 -3.95
CA ILE A 136 -16.67 -0.53 -4.68
C ILE A 136 -15.40 -0.52 -5.53
N PHE A 137 -14.63 -1.59 -5.46
CA PHE A 137 -13.43 -1.84 -6.23
C PHE A 137 -13.71 -3.05 -7.13
N HIS A 138 -13.57 -2.91 -8.44
CA HIS A 138 -13.89 -3.99 -9.37
C HIS A 138 -12.61 -4.67 -9.84
N ASN A 139 -12.63 -6.00 -9.98
CA ASN A 139 -11.56 -6.77 -10.62
C ASN A 139 -10.16 -6.56 -10.03
N VAL A 140 -10.07 -6.42 -8.70
CA VAL A 140 -8.77 -6.40 -8.02
C VAL A 140 -8.08 -7.75 -8.21
N GLU A 141 -6.85 -7.71 -8.72
CA GLU A 141 -6.05 -8.90 -9.03
C GLU A 141 -5.09 -9.24 -7.90
N GLN A 142 -4.44 -8.25 -7.28
CA GLN A 142 -3.57 -8.44 -6.11
C GLN A 142 -3.90 -7.46 -5.00
N ILE A 143 -3.68 -7.90 -3.76
CA ILE A 143 -3.90 -7.08 -2.57
C ILE A 143 -2.70 -7.26 -1.63
N ALA A 144 -1.98 -6.16 -1.39
CA ALA A 144 -0.97 -6.09 -0.34
C ALA A 144 -1.53 -5.29 0.83
N TRP A 145 -1.63 -5.90 2.01
CA TRP A 145 -2.17 -5.25 3.19
C TRP A 145 -1.07 -4.59 4.02
N SER A 146 -1.36 -3.39 4.51
CA SER A 146 -0.54 -2.81 5.60
C SER A 146 -0.68 -3.65 6.87
N HIS A 147 0.38 -3.68 7.68
CA HIS A 147 0.43 -4.52 8.88
C HIS A 147 -0.71 -4.22 9.89
N ASN A 148 -1.14 -2.97 9.97
CA ASN A 148 -2.27 -2.53 10.81
C ASN A 148 -3.64 -2.73 10.16
N GLY A 149 -3.69 -3.15 8.89
CA GLY A 149 -4.91 -3.38 8.12
C GLY A 149 -5.70 -2.11 7.77
N GLN A 150 -5.09 -0.93 7.92
CA GLN A 150 -5.74 0.35 7.66
C GLN A 150 -5.59 0.82 6.22
N ARG A 151 -4.64 0.24 5.50
CA ARG A 151 -4.39 0.48 4.08
C ARG A 151 -4.19 -0.81 3.31
N ALA A 152 -4.49 -0.77 2.03
CA ALA A 152 -4.14 -1.81 1.08
C ALA A 152 -3.63 -1.20 -0.22
N VAL A 153 -2.63 -1.83 -0.83
CA VAL A 153 -2.30 -1.61 -2.24
C VAL A 153 -3.11 -2.61 -3.07
N LEU A 154 -3.82 -2.12 -4.08
CA LEU A 154 -4.61 -2.91 -5.00
C LEU A 154 -3.98 -2.81 -6.38
N GLU A 155 -3.62 -3.97 -6.95
CA GLU A 155 -3.14 -4.08 -8.34
C GLU A 155 -4.29 -4.60 -9.21
N TYR A 156 -4.46 -3.99 -10.38
CA TYR A 156 -5.50 -4.30 -11.35
C TYR A 156 -4.90 -4.95 -12.61
N PRO A 157 -5.69 -5.76 -13.34
CA PRO A 157 -5.22 -6.47 -14.54
C PRO A 157 -4.88 -5.54 -15.71
N ASP A 158 -5.29 -4.27 -15.65
CA ASP A 158 -4.92 -3.23 -16.60
C ASP A 158 -3.59 -2.53 -16.25
N GLY A 159 -2.90 -3.00 -15.20
CA GLY A 159 -1.66 -2.42 -14.69
C GLY A 159 -1.86 -1.18 -13.82
N ALA A 160 -3.11 -0.78 -13.54
CA ALA A 160 -3.35 0.29 -12.59
C ALA A 160 -3.03 -0.18 -11.16
N ASN A 161 -2.42 0.70 -10.38
CA ASN A 161 -2.09 0.45 -8.98
C ASN A 161 -2.64 1.57 -8.12
N ILE A 162 -3.31 1.22 -7.02
CA ILE A 162 -3.78 2.21 -6.06
C ILE A 162 -3.45 1.81 -4.64
N VAL A 163 -3.19 2.80 -3.79
CA VAL A 163 -3.31 2.63 -2.34
C VAL A 163 -4.65 3.18 -1.91
N TYR A 164 -5.39 2.39 -1.13
CA TYR A 164 -6.58 2.85 -0.45
C TYR A 164 -6.36 2.92 1.06
N ASP A 165 -6.58 4.09 1.64
CA ASP A 165 -6.58 4.33 3.08
C ASP A 165 -8.01 4.22 3.60
N PHE A 166 -8.33 3.16 4.35
CA PHE A 166 -9.66 2.88 4.87
C PHE A 166 -10.06 3.80 6.03
N ILE A 167 -9.10 4.43 6.70
CA ILE A 167 -9.35 5.37 7.80
C ILE A 167 -9.73 6.74 7.25
N ARG A 168 -8.97 7.22 6.27
CA ARG A 168 -9.18 8.52 5.62
C ARG A 168 -10.15 8.43 4.43
N GLN A 169 -10.55 7.22 4.04
CA GLN A 169 -11.31 6.92 2.84
C GLN A 169 -10.75 7.61 1.59
N LYS A 170 -9.43 7.52 1.44
CA LYS A 170 -8.69 8.20 0.37
C LYS A 170 -8.03 7.18 -0.54
N GLN A 171 -8.18 7.39 -1.85
CA GLN A 171 -7.43 6.69 -2.87
C GLN A 171 -6.22 7.51 -3.32
N ILE A 172 -5.10 6.84 -3.56
CA ILE A 172 -3.89 7.38 -4.15
C ILE A 172 -3.49 6.45 -5.30
N THR A 173 -3.19 7.01 -6.46
CA THR A 173 -2.69 6.23 -7.59
C THR A 173 -1.17 6.11 -7.50
N LEU A 174 -0.67 4.90 -7.71
CA LEU A 174 0.76 4.62 -7.78
C LEU A 174 1.22 4.50 -9.24
N PRO A 175 2.53 4.63 -9.52
CA PRO A 175 3.07 4.36 -10.85
C PRO A 175 2.67 2.95 -11.36
N PRO A 176 2.25 2.83 -12.63
CA PRO A 176 1.82 1.54 -13.19
C PRO A 176 2.97 0.53 -13.33
N GLU A 177 4.22 0.99 -13.41
CA GLU A 177 5.40 0.14 -13.52
C GLU A 177 5.75 -0.58 -12.22
N MET A 178 5.20 -0.14 -11.07
CA MET A 178 5.43 -0.75 -9.77
C MET A 178 4.50 -1.96 -9.57
N THR A 179 5.04 -3.12 -9.23
CA THR A 179 4.25 -4.35 -9.01
C THR A 179 4.78 -5.16 -7.82
N GLY A 180 3.95 -6.06 -7.30
CA GLY A 180 4.34 -6.97 -6.23
C GLY A 180 4.66 -6.23 -4.94
N PHE A 181 3.71 -5.42 -4.50
CA PHE A 181 3.89 -4.53 -3.35
C PHE A 181 3.97 -5.29 -2.03
N SER A 182 4.71 -4.71 -1.09
CA SER A 182 4.68 -5.11 0.32
C SER A 182 4.82 -3.89 1.21
N PHE A 183 4.12 -3.88 2.35
CA PHE A 183 4.26 -2.83 3.34
C PHE A 183 5.38 -3.15 4.33
N ASP A 184 6.01 -2.10 4.84
CA ASP A 184 6.80 -2.20 6.05
C ASP A 184 5.92 -2.47 7.30
N SER A 185 6.55 -2.68 8.46
CA SER A 185 5.81 -2.96 9.69
C SER A 185 4.95 -1.78 10.17
N THR A 186 5.29 -0.56 9.78
CA THR A 186 4.54 0.65 10.16
C THR A 186 3.34 0.90 9.25
N GLY A 187 3.39 0.43 8.00
CA GLY A 187 2.39 0.71 6.97
C GLY A 187 2.56 2.08 6.32
N GLU A 188 3.69 2.76 6.56
CA GLU A 188 4.01 4.08 6.01
C GLU A 188 4.95 3.99 4.80
N LYS A 189 5.64 2.86 4.63
CA LYS A 189 6.50 2.59 3.48
C LYS A 189 6.08 1.34 2.74
N ILE A 190 6.38 1.32 1.45
CA ILE A 190 6.17 0.19 0.57
C ILE A 190 7.50 -0.21 -0.09
N ALA A 191 7.67 -1.51 -0.31
CA ALA A 191 8.65 -2.06 -1.23
C ALA A 191 7.91 -2.63 -2.44
N ALA A 192 8.49 -2.47 -3.63
CA ALA A 192 7.91 -2.94 -4.88
C ALA A 192 9.01 -3.27 -5.91
N LYS A 193 8.62 -3.96 -6.98
CA LYS A 193 9.43 -4.10 -8.19
C LYS A 193 8.99 -3.04 -9.19
N VAL A 194 9.91 -2.27 -9.74
CA VAL A 194 9.69 -1.48 -10.96
C VAL A 194 10.04 -2.37 -12.14
N ILE A 195 9.07 -2.67 -13.00
CA ILE A 195 9.23 -3.47 -14.22
C ILE A 195 8.89 -2.59 -15.41
N THR A 196 9.83 -2.44 -16.34
CA THR A 196 9.67 -1.64 -17.55
C THR A 196 9.92 -2.49 -18.79
N ASP A 197 9.67 -1.92 -19.98
CA ASP A 197 9.97 -2.56 -21.26
C ASP A 197 11.48 -2.75 -21.50
N PHE A 198 12.33 -2.07 -20.73
CA PHE A 198 13.78 -2.18 -20.79
C PHE A 198 14.28 -2.93 -19.54
N PRO A 199 14.73 -4.18 -19.67
CA PRO A 199 15.18 -5.00 -18.54
C PRO A 199 16.25 -4.32 -17.67
N ASP A 200 17.14 -3.53 -18.29
CA ASP A 200 18.18 -2.72 -17.65
C ASP A 200 17.64 -1.57 -16.77
N ASN A 201 16.32 -1.37 -16.77
CA ASN A 201 15.62 -0.40 -15.94
C ASN A 201 14.68 -1.09 -14.95
N ASN A 202 14.84 -2.40 -14.71
CA ASN A 202 14.08 -3.12 -13.68
C ASN A 202 14.79 -3.01 -12.33
N TRP A 203 14.04 -2.70 -11.28
CA TRP A 203 14.60 -2.44 -9.95
C TRP A 203 13.70 -2.94 -8.83
N ILE A 204 14.31 -3.31 -7.71
CA ILE A 204 13.66 -3.30 -6.40
C ILE A 204 13.76 -1.89 -5.85
N VAL A 205 12.62 -1.35 -5.44
CA VAL A 205 12.53 0.00 -4.88
C VAL A 205 11.81 -0.01 -3.55
N THR A 206 12.07 1.03 -2.76
CA THR A 206 11.25 1.41 -1.61
C THR A 206 10.69 2.80 -1.82
N ALA A 207 9.52 3.09 -1.27
CA ALA A 207 8.89 4.40 -1.35
C ALA A 207 8.00 4.65 -0.12
N ASN A 208 7.53 5.88 0.06
CA ASN A 208 6.41 6.14 0.94
C ASN A 208 5.14 5.46 0.40
N TYR A 209 4.15 5.21 1.25
CA TYR A 209 2.90 4.55 0.85
C TYR A 209 2.15 5.28 -0.27
N ASP A 210 2.40 6.57 -0.47
CA ASP A 210 1.80 7.39 -1.54
C ASP A 210 2.58 7.37 -2.85
N GLY A 211 3.66 6.58 -2.93
CA GLY A 211 4.55 6.47 -4.09
C GLY A 211 5.61 7.56 -4.16
N SER A 212 5.65 8.50 -3.22
CA SER A 212 6.70 9.52 -3.15
C SER A 212 8.00 8.99 -2.54
N GLY A 213 9.12 9.67 -2.80
CA GLY A 213 10.40 9.35 -2.16
C GLY A 213 10.97 8.00 -2.56
N ILE A 214 10.84 7.63 -3.84
CA ILE A 214 11.36 6.37 -4.39
C ILE A 214 12.88 6.30 -4.17
N PHE A 215 13.33 5.19 -3.58
CA PHE A 215 14.72 4.84 -3.38
C PHE A 215 15.01 3.48 -4.03
N PHE A 216 15.99 3.46 -4.93
CA PHE A 216 16.41 2.28 -5.68
C PHE A 216 17.35 1.43 -4.82
N VAL A 217 16.97 0.18 -4.58
CA VAL A 217 17.69 -0.73 -3.68
C VAL A 217 18.61 -1.65 -4.47
N GLU A 218 18.06 -2.34 -5.47
CA GLU A 218 18.78 -3.37 -6.22
C GLU A 218 18.28 -3.43 -7.66
N HIS A 219 19.20 -3.61 -8.60
CA HIS A 219 18.87 -3.82 -9.99
C HIS A 219 18.37 -5.26 -10.22
N LEU A 220 17.32 -5.43 -11.02
CA LEU A 220 16.71 -6.73 -11.31
C LEU A 220 17.11 -7.30 -12.68
N GLY A 221 17.86 -6.55 -13.49
CA GLY A 221 18.28 -6.97 -14.82
C GLY A 221 19.70 -7.52 -14.89
N ASP A 222 19.88 -8.41 -15.87
CA ASP A 222 21.05 -8.65 -16.73
C ASP A 222 20.52 -9.09 -18.11
#